data_AF-A0A011P7J4-F1
#
_entry.id   AF-A0A011P7J4-F1
#
_cell.length_a   1.000
_cell.length_b   1.000
_cell.length_c   1.000
_cell.angle_alpha   90.00
_cell.angle_beta   90.00
_cell.angle_gamma   90.00
#
_symmetry.space_group_name_H-M   'P 1'
#
loop_
_entity.id
_entity.type
_entity.pdbx_description
1 polymer ?
#
loop_
_entity_poly.entity_id
_entity_poly.type
_entity_poly.pdbx_seq_one_letter_code
_entity_poly.pdbx_strand_id
1 'polypeptide(L)'
;MMPPSVPLERCFLDMFRNEWRLAQPAAAAVRPLARVAIVDEAPAEQYLAPEFELFRQLFAANGIEALVADAAELSYDGERLRCRGEVVDLVYNRLTDFALAEPGNDSLLQAYLADAVVLTPHPRTHALYADKRNLLALGDQEWLQAIGVGDSDRELLASSIPRTEEVTPRNAEAFWTSRRQWFFKPVAGFGSKAAYRGDKLTRRVFAELARGGYVAQAVVSPSERRLLIDGVEQDFKLDLRNYVYRGAVQLVSARLYRGQTTNFRTPGGGFAAVLAVPGQPGGAHRR
;
A
#
# COMPACT_ATOMS: atom_id res chain seq x y z
N MET A 1 17.80 5.33 -25.76
CA MET A 1 18.38 6.20 -24.73
C MET A 1 17.25 6.50 -23.75
N MET A 2 17.28 5.92 -22.55
CA MET A 2 16.28 6.24 -21.53
C MET A 2 16.42 7.73 -21.18
N PRO A 3 15.33 8.52 -21.14
CA PRO A 3 15.42 9.91 -20.68
C PRO A 3 16.05 9.93 -19.28
N PRO A 4 16.81 10.98 -18.92
CA PRO A 4 17.32 11.10 -17.56
C PRO A 4 16.13 11.01 -16.60
N SER A 5 16.16 10.00 -15.72
CA SER A 5 15.11 9.81 -14.73
C SER A 5 15.05 11.07 -13.86
N VAL A 6 13.88 11.69 -13.76
CA VAL A 6 13.62 12.72 -12.75
C VAL A 6 14.03 12.12 -11.39
N PRO A 7 14.83 12.82 -10.57
CA PRO A 7 15.20 12.33 -9.25
C PRO A 7 13.97 11.90 -8.46
N LEU A 8 14.03 10.76 -7.79
CA LEU A 8 12.89 10.16 -7.09
C LEU A 8 12.26 11.13 -6.08
N GLU A 9 13.11 11.86 -5.35
CA GLU A 9 12.75 12.90 -4.40
C GLU A 9 11.88 13.98 -5.06
N ARG A 10 12.22 14.37 -6.29
CA ARG A 10 11.45 15.35 -7.06
C ARG A 10 10.12 14.77 -7.53
N CYS A 11 10.09 13.50 -7.96
CA CYS A 11 8.83 12.82 -8.29
C CYS A 11 7.85 12.82 -7.11
N PHE A 12 8.33 12.55 -5.89
CA PHE A 12 7.48 12.60 -4.70
C PHE A 12 7.08 14.03 -4.32
N LEU A 13 7.99 15.00 -4.35
CA LEU A 13 7.62 16.41 -4.10
C LEU A 13 6.55 16.92 -5.08
N ASP A 14 6.70 16.60 -6.36
CA ASP A 14 5.74 17.01 -7.40
C ASP A 14 4.38 16.33 -7.19
N MET A 15 4.35 15.10 -6.67
CA MET A 15 3.11 14.45 -6.23
C MET A 15 2.40 15.27 -5.14
N PHE A 16 3.07 15.61 -4.03
CA PHE A 16 2.45 16.37 -2.94
C PHE A 16 1.96 17.77 -3.39
N ARG A 17 2.76 18.47 -4.21
CA ARG A 17 2.35 19.75 -4.79
C ARG A 17 1.14 19.60 -5.69
N ASN A 18 1.05 18.52 -6.46
CA ASN A 18 -0.08 18.26 -7.34
C ASN A 18 -1.35 17.88 -6.56
N GLU A 19 -1.23 17.09 -5.48
CA GLU A 19 -2.35 16.83 -4.55
C GLU A 19 -2.91 18.15 -3.99
N TRP A 20 -2.03 19.02 -3.47
CA TRP A 20 -2.42 20.35 -2.99
C TRP A 20 -3.14 21.17 -4.06
N ARG A 21 -2.57 21.25 -5.26
CA ARG A 21 -3.14 22.03 -6.38
C ARG A 21 -4.51 21.51 -6.83
N LEU A 22 -4.72 20.19 -6.81
CA LEU A 22 -5.97 19.58 -7.24
C LEU A 22 -7.07 19.70 -6.19
N ALA A 23 -6.73 19.54 -4.92
CA ALA A 23 -7.69 19.63 -3.82
C ALA A 23 -8.03 21.08 -3.44
N GLN A 24 -7.07 22.00 -3.57
CA GLN A 24 -7.23 23.41 -3.16
C GLN A 24 -6.84 24.38 -4.29
N PRO A 25 -7.50 24.35 -5.47
CA PRO A 25 -7.08 25.11 -6.65
C PRO A 25 -7.08 26.63 -6.42
N ALA A 26 -8.05 27.16 -5.66
CA ALA A 26 -8.12 28.58 -5.35
C ALA A 26 -6.95 29.04 -4.46
N ALA A 27 -6.63 28.28 -3.41
CA ALA A 27 -5.49 28.59 -2.55
C ALA A 27 -4.16 28.41 -3.29
N ALA A 28 -4.03 27.34 -4.08
CA ALA A 28 -2.84 27.04 -4.87
C ALA A 28 -2.56 28.05 -5.99
N ALA A 29 -3.57 28.80 -6.45
CA ALA A 29 -3.41 29.89 -7.40
C ALA A 29 -2.77 31.14 -6.77
N VAL A 30 -2.89 31.30 -5.44
CA VAL A 30 -2.39 32.47 -4.70
C VAL A 30 -1.06 32.18 -4.01
N ARG A 31 -0.85 30.95 -3.54
CA ARG A 31 0.39 30.55 -2.87
C ARG A 31 0.74 29.07 -3.10
N PRO A 32 2.03 28.70 -3.06
CA PRO A 32 2.43 27.30 -3.08
C PRO A 32 2.04 26.57 -1.77
N LEU A 33 2.13 25.24 -1.80
CA LEU A 33 2.12 24.40 -0.61
C LEU A 33 3.21 24.89 0.35
N ALA A 34 2.84 25.23 1.58
CA ALA A 34 3.74 25.85 2.55
C ALA A 34 4.00 24.95 3.76
N ARG A 35 2.99 24.18 4.22
CA ARG A 35 3.14 23.33 5.42
C ARG A 35 2.56 21.93 5.29
N VAL A 36 3.39 20.92 5.58
CA VAL A 36 3.01 19.50 5.61
C VAL A 36 3.16 18.92 7.02
N ALA A 37 2.09 18.29 7.53
CA ALA A 37 2.17 17.47 8.73
C ALA A 37 2.25 15.98 8.35
N ILE A 38 3.28 15.29 8.79
CA ILE A 38 3.43 13.84 8.64
C ILE A 38 2.85 13.21 9.91
N VAL A 39 1.72 12.53 9.78
CA VAL A 39 0.89 12.16 10.93
C VAL A 39 0.77 10.64 11.08
N ASP A 40 1.16 10.13 12.25
CA ASP A 40 0.97 8.73 12.65
C ASP A 40 0.60 8.66 14.14
N GLU A 41 0.30 7.47 14.66
CA GLU A 41 0.18 7.20 16.09
C GLU A 41 1.56 7.00 16.70
N ALA A 42 1.90 7.72 17.77
CA ALA A 42 3.20 7.67 18.46
C ALA A 42 4.39 7.61 17.48
N PRO A 43 4.54 8.60 16.57
CA PRO A 43 5.37 8.46 15.38
C PRO A 43 6.85 8.16 15.66
N ALA A 44 7.37 8.56 16.82
CA ALA A 44 8.74 8.25 17.25
C ALA A 44 8.97 6.77 17.57
N GLU A 45 7.92 6.03 17.93
CA GLU A 45 7.97 4.60 18.26
C GLU A 45 7.76 3.71 17.03
N GLN A 46 7.35 4.30 15.90
CA GLN A 46 7.08 3.57 14.68
C GLN A 46 8.37 3.07 14.04
N TYR A 47 8.33 1.84 13.52
CA TYR A 47 9.45 1.28 12.74
C TYR A 47 9.84 2.16 11.55
N LEU A 48 8.86 2.91 11.00
CA LEU A 48 9.05 3.83 9.87
C LEU A 48 9.37 5.27 10.28
N ALA A 49 9.66 5.55 11.56
CA ALA A 49 10.11 6.87 12.01
C ALA A 49 11.26 7.45 11.16
N PRO A 50 12.28 6.66 10.73
CA PRO A 50 13.30 7.18 9.82
C PRO A 50 12.75 7.63 8.46
N GLU A 51 11.73 6.96 7.91
CA GLU A 51 11.05 7.37 6.67
C GLU A 51 10.36 8.73 6.86
N PHE A 52 9.71 8.93 8.01
CA PHE A 52 9.02 10.19 8.33
C PHE A 52 10.01 11.36 8.37
N GLU A 53 11.18 11.12 8.97
CA GLU A 53 12.24 12.11 9.03
C GLU A 53 12.84 12.41 7.65
N LEU A 54 13.01 11.40 6.79
CA LEU A 54 13.46 11.63 5.40
C LEU A 54 12.48 12.52 4.63
N PHE A 55 11.17 12.29 4.75
CA PHE A 55 10.17 13.17 4.13
C PHE A 55 10.16 14.57 4.75
N ARG A 56 10.30 14.69 6.07
CA ARG A 56 10.39 15.98 6.76
C ARG A 56 11.57 16.81 6.22
N GLN A 57 12.74 16.20 6.08
CA GLN A 57 13.94 16.84 5.52
C GLN A 57 13.75 17.18 4.04
N LEU A 58 13.14 16.28 3.26
CA LEU A 58 12.84 16.50 1.84
C LEU A 58 11.97 17.76 1.65
N PHE A 59 10.89 17.90 2.43
CA PHE A 59 10.04 19.09 2.39
C PHE A 59 10.79 20.34 2.83
N ALA A 60 11.51 20.29 3.96
CA ALA A 60 12.25 21.43 4.50
C ALA A 60 13.32 21.94 3.52
N ALA A 61 14.06 21.04 2.87
CA ALA A 61 15.05 21.37 1.85
C ALA A 61 14.43 22.03 0.60
N ASN A 62 13.11 21.97 0.43
CA ASN A 62 12.36 22.51 -0.69
C ASN A 62 11.42 23.65 -0.29
N GLY A 63 11.69 24.29 0.86
CA GLY A 63 10.97 25.47 1.33
C GLY A 63 9.54 25.20 1.81
N ILE A 64 9.22 23.93 2.08
CA ILE A 64 7.95 23.52 2.67
C ILE A 64 8.22 23.20 4.14
N GLU A 65 7.59 23.93 5.04
CA GLU A 65 7.65 23.61 6.46
C GLU A 65 7.06 22.22 6.71
N ALA A 66 7.79 21.38 7.43
CA ALA A 66 7.34 20.03 7.70
C ALA A 66 7.62 19.60 9.13
N LEU A 67 6.67 18.88 9.70
CA LEU A 67 6.73 18.34 11.05
C LEU A 67 6.19 16.92 11.06
N VAL A 68 6.72 16.11 11.97
CA VAL A 68 6.19 14.79 12.33
C VAL A 68 5.39 14.97 13.61
N ALA A 69 4.13 14.53 13.61
CA ALA A 69 3.20 14.72 14.71
C ALA A 69 2.38 13.47 15.00
N ASP A 70 2.03 13.32 16.27
CA ASP A 70 0.95 12.42 16.67
C ASP A 70 -0.40 13.00 16.23
N ALA A 71 -1.35 12.14 15.85
CA ALA A 71 -2.69 12.58 15.48
C ALA A 71 -3.40 13.37 16.59
N ALA A 72 -3.13 13.06 17.87
CA ALA A 72 -3.68 13.76 19.02
C ALA A 72 -3.14 15.20 19.18
N GLU A 73 -2.06 15.56 18.50
CA GLU A 73 -1.54 16.94 18.47
C GLU A 73 -2.28 17.85 17.48
N LEU A 74 -3.20 17.28 16.70
CA LEU A 74 -4.02 18.01 15.74
C LEU A 74 -5.23 18.63 16.43
N SER A 75 -5.56 19.86 16.03
CA SER A 75 -6.80 20.52 16.42
C SER A 75 -7.48 21.14 15.21
N TYR A 76 -8.79 20.96 15.12
CA TYR A 76 -9.62 21.58 14.09
C TYR A 76 -10.55 22.60 14.75
N ASP A 77 -10.45 23.86 14.32
CA ASP A 77 -11.24 24.97 14.88
C ASP A 77 -12.58 25.21 14.16
N GLY A 78 -12.93 24.34 13.20
CA GLY A 78 -14.11 24.49 12.35
C GLY A 78 -13.82 25.16 11.00
N GLU A 79 -12.62 25.74 10.84
CA GLU A 79 -12.18 26.33 9.57
C GLU A 79 -10.83 25.78 9.10
N ARG A 80 -9.89 25.55 10.02
CA ARG A 80 -8.51 25.17 9.70
C ARG A 80 -8.02 24.08 10.62
N LEU A 81 -7.33 23.10 10.04
CA LEU A 81 -6.56 22.13 10.81
C LEU A 81 -5.24 22.76 11.25
N ARG A 82 -4.89 22.58 12.52
CA ARG A 82 -3.65 23.06 13.12
C ARG A 82 -2.89 21.92 13.78
N CYS A 83 -1.58 22.05 13.80
CA CYS A 83 -0.70 21.22 14.62
C CYS A 83 0.23 22.15 15.40
N ARG A 84 0.28 22.00 16.74
CA ARG A 84 1.10 22.87 17.61
C ARG A 84 0.88 24.38 17.37
N GLY A 85 -0.37 24.77 17.10
CA GLY A 85 -0.79 26.16 16.85
C GLY A 85 -0.72 26.61 15.38
N GLU A 86 -0.01 25.87 14.55
CA GLU A 86 0.31 26.22 13.18
C GLU A 86 -0.67 25.60 12.17
N VAL A 87 -1.18 26.40 11.22
CA VAL A 87 -2.11 25.92 10.17
C VAL A 87 -1.42 24.92 9.25
N VAL A 88 -2.04 23.78 9.00
CA VAL A 88 -1.55 22.70 8.13
C VAL A 88 -2.24 22.78 6.77
N ASP A 89 -1.47 22.77 5.69
CA ASP A 89 -2.04 22.75 4.33
C ASP A 89 -2.38 21.32 3.90
N LEU A 90 -1.45 20.40 4.17
CA LEU A 90 -1.52 19.01 3.76
C LEU A 90 -1.07 18.09 4.89
N VAL A 91 -1.84 17.03 5.12
CA VAL A 91 -1.47 15.93 5.99
C VAL A 91 -0.97 14.78 5.13
N TYR A 92 0.29 14.42 5.31
CA TYR A 92 0.84 13.16 4.84
C TYR A 92 0.46 12.06 5.84
N ASN A 93 -0.61 11.35 5.53
CA ASN A 93 -1.22 10.35 6.38
C ASN A 93 -0.37 9.08 6.45
N ARG A 94 0.10 8.74 7.65
CA ARG A 94 0.83 7.50 7.95
C ARG A 94 0.05 6.57 8.88
N LEU A 95 -1.11 7.01 9.37
CA LEU A 95 -2.00 6.21 10.20
C LEU A 95 -2.41 4.91 9.50
N THR A 96 -2.50 3.83 10.29
CA THR A 96 -3.07 2.56 9.82
C THR A 96 -4.59 2.47 10.02
N ASP A 97 -5.16 3.40 10.79
CA ASP A 97 -6.59 3.68 10.81
C ASP A 97 -6.98 4.48 9.56
N PHE A 98 -7.06 3.79 8.43
CA PHE A 98 -7.32 4.43 7.13
C PHE A 98 -8.68 5.12 7.03
N ALA A 99 -9.63 4.77 7.91
CA ALA A 99 -10.96 5.37 7.95
C ALA A 99 -11.05 6.56 8.93
N LEU A 100 -9.99 6.80 9.73
CA LEU A 100 -9.99 7.76 10.82
C LEU A 100 -11.13 7.51 11.82
N ALA A 101 -11.46 6.24 12.05
CA ALA A 101 -12.56 5.83 12.91
C ALA A 101 -12.22 5.87 14.41
N GLU A 102 -10.93 5.81 14.76
CA GLU A 102 -10.48 5.86 16.15
C GLU A 102 -10.66 7.28 16.72
N PRO A 103 -11.10 7.44 17.98
CA PRO A 103 -11.38 8.75 18.56
C PRO A 103 -10.23 9.75 18.54
N GLY A 104 -8.99 9.27 18.62
CA GLY A 104 -7.79 10.11 18.53
C GLY A 104 -7.64 10.84 17.19
N ASN A 105 -8.34 10.39 16.15
CA ASN A 105 -8.30 10.96 14.81
C ASN A 105 -9.43 11.95 14.53
N ASP A 106 -10.32 12.26 15.50
CA ASP A 106 -11.54 13.04 15.24
C ASP A 106 -11.26 14.43 14.65
N SER A 107 -10.26 15.17 15.17
CA SER A 107 -9.88 16.48 14.59
C SER A 107 -9.49 16.37 13.11
N LEU A 108 -8.74 15.31 12.75
CA LEU A 108 -8.35 15.06 11.37
C LEU A 108 -9.55 14.63 10.52
N LEU A 109 -10.42 13.77 11.05
CA LEU A 109 -11.65 13.34 10.39
C LEU A 109 -12.57 14.52 10.08
N GLN A 110 -12.84 15.39 11.06
CA GLN A 110 -13.70 16.56 10.86
C GLN A 110 -13.12 17.52 9.82
N ALA A 111 -11.82 17.81 9.88
CA ALA A 111 -11.16 18.66 8.89
C ALA A 111 -11.20 18.05 7.48
N TYR A 112 -11.02 16.73 7.38
CA TYR A 112 -11.12 15.99 6.12
C TYR A 112 -12.55 16.03 5.56
N LEU A 113 -13.57 15.80 6.38
CA LEU A 113 -14.97 15.84 5.96
C LEU A 113 -15.43 17.26 5.55
N ALA A 114 -14.79 18.29 6.08
CA ALA A 114 -15.05 19.69 5.75
C ALA A 114 -14.21 20.23 4.58
N ASP A 115 -13.41 19.38 3.92
CA ASP A 115 -12.42 19.80 2.90
C ASP A 115 -11.46 20.90 3.38
N ALA A 116 -11.21 20.99 4.69
CA ALA A 116 -10.40 22.02 5.33
C ALA A 116 -8.89 21.71 5.31
N VAL A 117 -8.51 20.51 4.90
CA VAL A 117 -7.11 20.07 4.76
C VAL A 117 -6.98 19.07 3.62
N VAL A 118 -5.84 19.06 2.94
CA VAL A 118 -5.54 18.01 1.96
C VAL A 118 -4.99 16.79 2.70
N LEU A 119 -5.70 15.67 2.65
CA LEU A 119 -5.29 14.42 3.30
C LEU A 119 -4.83 13.39 2.26
N THR A 120 -3.56 13.00 2.29
CA THR A 120 -3.00 12.02 1.35
C THR A 120 -2.08 10.99 2.04
N PRO A 121 -2.23 9.68 1.80
CA PRO A 121 -3.31 9.05 1.03
C PRO A 121 -4.68 9.28 1.67
N HIS A 122 -5.67 9.47 0.82
CA HIS A 122 -7.03 9.82 1.20
C HIS A 122 -7.82 8.57 1.66
N PRO A 123 -8.65 8.62 2.72
CA PRO A 123 -9.45 7.49 3.22
C PRO A 123 -10.25 6.75 2.14
N ARG A 124 -10.90 7.49 1.23
CA ARG A 124 -11.58 6.94 0.04
C ARG A 124 -10.70 6.05 -0.83
N THR A 125 -9.42 6.39 -1.03
CA THR A 125 -8.49 5.58 -1.82
C THR A 125 -8.33 4.19 -1.22
N HIS A 126 -8.17 4.11 0.11
CA HIS A 126 -8.12 2.83 0.79
C HIS A 126 -9.47 2.08 0.67
N ALA A 127 -10.59 2.77 0.87
CA ALA A 127 -11.92 2.17 0.75
C ALA A 127 -12.21 1.57 -0.63
N LEU A 128 -11.73 2.22 -1.70
CA LEU A 128 -11.93 1.74 -3.07
C LEU A 128 -10.96 0.60 -3.45
N TYR A 129 -9.68 0.73 -3.11
CA TYR A 129 -8.65 -0.17 -3.67
C TYR A 129 -8.22 -1.30 -2.75
N ALA A 130 -8.38 -1.18 -1.43
CA ALA A 130 -7.91 -2.18 -0.48
C ALA A 130 -8.85 -3.40 -0.32
N ASP A 131 -10.05 -3.32 -0.88
CA ASP A 131 -11.01 -4.43 -0.88
C ASP A 131 -10.47 -5.59 -1.73
N LYS A 132 -10.25 -6.75 -1.10
CA LYS A 132 -9.69 -7.91 -1.81
C LYS A 132 -10.66 -8.52 -2.82
N ARG A 133 -11.94 -8.16 -2.79
CA ARG A 133 -12.90 -8.53 -3.84
C ARG A 133 -12.60 -7.90 -5.18
N ASN A 134 -11.82 -6.80 -5.21
CA ASN A 134 -11.31 -6.25 -6.46
C ASN A 134 -10.50 -7.29 -7.25
N LEU A 135 -9.83 -8.24 -6.58
CA LEU A 135 -9.08 -9.31 -7.26
C LEU A 135 -9.99 -10.33 -7.97
N LEU A 136 -11.23 -10.49 -7.52
CA LEU A 136 -12.23 -11.29 -8.24
C LEU A 136 -12.62 -10.57 -9.53
N ALA A 137 -12.98 -9.29 -9.42
CA ALA A 137 -13.38 -8.48 -10.57
C ALA A 137 -12.26 -8.37 -11.61
N LEU A 138 -11.00 -8.19 -11.17
CA LEU A 138 -9.82 -8.16 -12.04
C LEU A 138 -9.48 -9.53 -12.66
N GLY A 139 -10.05 -10.63 -12.14
CA GLY A 139 -9.95 -11.96 -12.73
C GLY A 139 -11.12 -12.32 -13.64
N ASP A 140 -12.20 -11.54 -13.67
CA ASP A 140 -13.42 -11.81 -14.41
C ASP A 140 -13.29 -11.30 -15.86
N GLN A 141 -12.96 -12.22 -16.76
CA GLN A 141 -12.71 -11.90 -18.16
C GLN A 141 -13.96 -11.41 -18.90
N GLU A 142 -15.15 -11.90 -18.55
CA GLU A 142 -16.39 -11.49 -19.20
C GLU A 142 -16.79 -10.10 -18.73
N TRP A 143 -16.70 -9.85 -17.43
CA TRP A 143 -16.98 -8.53 -16.87
C TRP A 143 -16.00 -7.46 -17.37
N LEU A 144 -14.69 -7.75 -17.39
CA LEU A 144 -13.67 -6.84 -17.91
C LEU A 144 -13.94 -6.47 -19.38
N GLN A 145 -14.35 -7.44 -20.20
CA GLN A 145 -14.75 -7.18 -21.58
C GLN A 145 -15.99 -6.29 -21.66
N ALA A 146 -17.01 -6.57 -20.83
CA ALA A 146 -18.26 -5.82 -20.82
C ALA A 146 -18.08 -4.34 -20.44
N ILE A 147 -17.09 -4.01 -19.61
CA ILE A 147 -16.75 -2.63 -19.24
C ILE A 147 -15.72 -1.97 -20.18
N GLY A 148 -15.30 -2.67 -21.25
CA GLY A 148 -14.44 -2.12 -22.29
C GLY A 148 -12.93 -2.22 -22.04
N VAL A 149 -12.46 -3.12 -21.16
CA VAL A 149 -11.02 -3.38 -21.02
C VAL A 149 -10.51 -4.13 -22.25
N GLY A 150 -9.41 -3.63 -22.84
CA GLY A 150 -8.81 -4.22 -24.04
C GLY A 150 -8.20 -5.60 -23.81
N ASP A 151 -8.08 -6.38 -24.89
CA ASP A 151 -7.63 -7.77 -24.82
C ASP A 151 -6.22 -7.93 -24.25
N SER A 152 -5.29 -7.04 -24.59
CA SER A 152 -3.92 -7.06 -24.05
C SER A 152 -3.87 -6.90 -22.54
N ASP A 153 -4.70 -6.01 -21.99
CA ASP A 153 -4.75 -5.75 -20.55
C ASP A 153 -5.43 -6.91 -19.82
N ARG A 154 -6.48 -7.47 -20.41
CA ARG A 154 -7.17 -8.66 -19.92
C ARG A 154 -6.24 -9.87 -19.82
N GLU A 155 -5.42 -10.13 -20.84
CA GLU A 155 -4.40 -11.18 -20.85
C GLU A 155 -3.31 -10.93 -19.80
N LEU A 156 -2.86 -9.68 -19.66
CA LEU A 156 -1.89 -9.29 -18.64
C LEU A 156 -2.43 -9.53 -17.23
N LEU A 157 -3.67 -9.12 -16.95
CA LEU A 157 -4.33 -9.33 -15.67
C LEU A 157 -4.50 -10.83 -15.37
N ALA A 158 -4.96 -11.62 -16.35
CA ALA A 158 -5.15 -13.06 -16.21
C ALA A 158 -3.83 -13.81 -15.90
N SER A 159 -2.74 -13.40 -16.52
CA SER A 159 -1.42 -14.02 -16.31
C SER A 159 -0.71 -13.54 -15.03
N SER A 160 -1.07 -12.35 -14.52
CA SER A 160 -0.37 -11.73 -13.37
C SER A 160 -1.12 -11.87 -12.05
N ILE A 161 -2.45 -11.99 -12.07
CA ILE A 161 -3.28 -12.07 -10.87
C ILE A 161 -3.63 -13.54 -10.60
N PRO A 162 -3.21 -14.11 -9.45
CA PRO A 162 -3.57 -15.48 -9.12
C PRO A 162 -5.08 -15.62 -8.95
N ARG A 163 -5.63 -16.76 -9.40
CA ARG A 163 -7.05 -17.08 -9.26
C ARG A 163 -7.55 -16.76 -7.86
N THR A 164 -8.57 -15.92 -7.77
CA THR A 164 -9.14 -15.45 -6.51
C THR A 164 -10.64 -15.65 -6.53
N GLU A 165 -11.19 -16.19 -5.45
CA GLU A 165 -12.61 -16.52 -5.33
C GLU A 165 -13.14 -16.15 -3.94
N GLU A 166 -14.42 -15.83 -3.85
CA GLU A 166 -15.07 -15.53 -2.58
C GLU A 166 -15.41 -16.84 -1.86
N VAL A 167 -15.11 -16.89 -0.56
CA VAL A 167 -15.50 -18.01 0.29
C VAL A 167 -16.94 -17.81 0.72
N THR A 168 -17.80 -18.77 0.40
CA THR A 168 -19.21 -18.78 0.76
C THR A 168 -19.55 -20.11 1.43
N PRO A 169 -20.65 -20.19 2.20
CA PRO A 169 -21.10 -21.46 2.75
C PRO A 169 -21.31 -22.55 1.68
N ARG A 170 -21.69 -22.16 0.45
CA ARG A 170 -21.96 -23.07 -0.67
C ARG A 170 -20.70 -23.75 -1.21
N ASN A 171 -19.57 -23.05 -1.26
CA ASN A 171 -18.31 -23.58 -1.82
C ASN A 171 -17.30 -24.01 -0.74
N ALA A 172 -17.66 -23.92 0.54
CA ALA A 172 -16.78 -24.22 1.66
C ALA A 172 -16.19 -25.63 1.63
N GLU A 173 -16.97 -26.68 1.33
CA GLU A 173 -16.42 -28.06 1.29
C GLU A 173 -15.42 -28.26 0.15
N ALA A 174 -15.62 -27.60 -0.99
CA ALA A 174 -14.66 -27.63 -2.08
C ALA A 174 -13.33 -26.96 -1.67
N PHE A 175 -13.41 -25.80 -1.01
CA PHE A 175 -12.23 -25.13 -0.46
C PHE A 175 -11.54 -25.92 0.63
N TRP A 176 -12.28 -26.64 1.50
CA TRP A 176 -11.64 -27.48 2.49
C TRP A 176 -10.85 -28.63 1.85
N THR A 177 -11.46 -29.30 0.89
CA THR A 177 -10.88 -30.45 0.19
C THR A 177 -9.60 -30.04 -0.55
N SER A 178 -9.63 -28.87 -1.19
CA SER A 178 -8.50 -28.31 -1.95
C SER A 178 -7.64 -27.33 -1.15
N ARG A 179 -7.84 -27.16 0.16
CA ARG A 179 -7.30 -26.03 0.97
C ARG A 179 -5.82 -25.75 0.80
N ARG A 180 -5.00 -26.79 0.57
CA ARG A 180 -3.54 -26.64 0.41
C ARG A 180 -3.15 -25.78 -0.80
N GLN A 181 -4.04 -25.63 -1.77
CA GLN A 181 -3.86 -24.80 -2.96
C GLN A 181 -4.22 -23.34 -2.73
N TRP A 182 -4.76 -22.99 -1.55
CA TRP A 182 -5.38 -21.71 -1.30
C TRP A 182 -4.74 -20.95 -0.13
N PHE A 183 -4.72 -19.64 -0.26
CA PHE A 183 -4.42 -18.69 0.78
C PHE A 183 -5.68 -17.85 1.06
N PHE A 184 -6.18 -17.92 2.29
CA PHE A 184 -7.43 -17.29 2.72
C PHE A 184 -7.15 -15.93 3.35
N LYS A 185 -7.87 -14.89 2.93
CA LYS A 185 -7.67 -13.51 3.38
C LYS A 185 -9.02 -12.85 3.68
N PRO A 186 -9.17 -12.09 4.77
CA PRO A 186 -10.41 -11.35 5.02
C PRO A 186 -10.58 -10.28 3.95
N VAL A 187 -11.82 -10.04 3.52
CA VAL A 187 -12.17 -9.08 2.46
C VAL A 187 -11.59 -7.69 2.77
N ALA A 188 -11.87 -7.19 3.97
CA ALA A 188 -11.28 -5.97 4.52
C ALA A 188 -10.23 -6.32 5.59
N GLY A 189 -9.11 -5.60 5.62
CA GLY A 189 -8.08 -5.77 6.65
C GLY A 189 -6.66 -5.55 6.14
N PHE A 190 -5.80 -5.09 7.04
CA PHE A 190 -4.40 -4.72 6.79
C PHE A 190 -3.41 -5.57 7.61
N GLY A 191 -2.12 -5.47 7.27
CA GLY A 191 -1.04 -6.08 8.07
C GLY A 191 -1.05 -7.61 8.17
N SER A 192 -1.64 -8.31 7.20
CA SER A 192 -1.78 -9.79 7.20
C SER A 192 -2.53 -10.36 8.42
N LYS A 193 -3.31 -9.55 9.15
CA LYS A 193 -4.17 -10.03 10.23
C LYS A 193 -5.23 -11.00 9.67
N ALA A 194 -5.44 -12.11 10.39
CA ALA A 194 -6.39 -13.16 10.04
C ALA A 194 -6.19 -13.75 8.61
N ALA A 195 -4.97 -13.77 8.09
CA ALA A 195 -4.66 -14.38 6.80
C ALA A 195 -4.08 -15.78 7.00
N TYR A 196 -4.57 -16.77 6.27
CA TYR A 196 -4.27 -18.18 6.52
C TYR A 196 -3.79 -18.90 5.27
N ARG A 197 -2.65 -19.60 5.38
CA ARG A 197 -2.30 -20.65 4.41
C ARG A 197 -3.18 -21.86 4.65
N GLY A 198 -3.84 -22.37 3.61
CA GLY A 198 -4.77 -23.47 3.80
C GLY A 198 -4.11 -24.81 4.20
N ASP A 199 -2.83 -25.00 3.93
CA ASP A 199 -2.06 -26.15 4.45
C ASP A 199 -1.79 -26.10 5.96
N LYS A 200 -2.01 -24.94 6.59
CA LYS A 200 -1.89 -24.72 8.03
C LYS A 200 -3.23 -24.52 8.74
N LEU A 201 -4.35 -24.61 8.00
CA LEU A 201 -5.68 -24.44 8.56
C LEU A 201 -6.16 -25.70 9.30
N THR A 202 -6.74 -25.49 10.48
CA THR A 202 -7.51 -26.50 11.21
C THR A 202 -8.97 -26.46 10.76
N ARG A 203 -9.70 -27.56 10.96
CA ARG A 203 -11.16 -27.61 10.68
C ARG A 203 -11.93 -26.54 11.45
N ARG A 204 -11.57 -26.32 12.72
CA ARG A 204 -12.21 -25.31 13.58
C ARG A 204 -12.07 -23.90 13.01
N VAL A 205 -10.84 -23.50 12.65
CA VAL A 205 -10.61 -22.17 12.06
C VAL A 205 -11.32 -22.05 10.73
N PHE A 206 -11.24 -23.08 9.88
CA PHE A 206 -11.92 -23.06 8.59
C PHE A 206 -13.44 -22.93 8.69
N ALA A 207 -14.08 -23.50 9.72
CA ALA A 207 -15.52 -23.35 9.95
C ALA A 207 -15.94 -21.89 10.17
N GLU A 208 -15.07 -21.04 10.70
CA GLU A 208 -15.29 -19.60 10.80
C GLU A 208 -15.21 -18.94 9.42
N LEU A 209 -14.15 -19.25 8.64
CA LEU A 209 -13.94 -18.73 7.28
C LEU A 209 -15.09 -19.11 6.33
N ALA A 210 -15.62 -20.32 6.49
CA ALA A 210 -16.71 -20.87 5.69
C ALA A 210 -18.02 -20.09 5.81
N ARG A 211 -18.17 -19.24 6.85
CA ARG A 211 -19.34 -18.37 6.99
C ARG A 211 -19.33 -17.16 6.06
N GLY A 212 -18.20 -16.87 5.42
CA GLY A 212 -18.03 -15.75 4.49
C GLY A 212 -17.15 -14.62 5.04
N GLY A 213 -17.03 -13.54 4.27
CA GLY A 213 -16.15 -12.41 4.60
C GLY A 213 -14.67 -12.65 4.28
N TYR A 214 -14.37 -13.72 3.53
CA TYR A 214 -13.03 -14.09 3.09
C TYR A 214 -12.97 -14.29 1.58
N VAL A 215 -11.80 -14.06 1.01
CA VAL A 215 -11.43 -14.54 -0.32
C VAL A 215 -10.38 -15.65 -0.19
N ALA A 216 -10.43 -16.63 -1.08
CA ALA A 216 -9.42 -17.65 -1.29
C ALA A 216 -8.64 -17.30 -2.56
N GLN A 217 -7.33 -17.09 -2.44
CA GLN A 217 -6.45 -16.84 -3.58
C GLN A 217 -5.51 -18.03 -3.78
N ALA A 218 -5.32 -18.47 -5.02
CA ALA A 218 -4.40 -19.56 -5.35
C ALA A 218 -3.00 -19.25 -4.82
N VAL A 219 -2.35 -20.26 -4.23
CA VAL A 219 -1.01 -20.13 -3.68
C VAL A 219 -0.02 -19.95 -4.82
N VAL A 220 0.81 -18.91 -4.71
CA VAL A 220 1.97 -18.68 -5.58
C VAL A 220 3.23 -18.80 -4.73
N SER A 221 4.19 -19.58 -5.20
CA SER A 221 5.51 -19.65 -4.56
C SER A 221 6.20 -18.29 -4.68
N PRO A 222 6.68 -17.71 -3.57
CA PRO A 222 7.41 -16.46 -3.64
C PRO A 222 8.72 -16.66 -4.41
N SER A 223 9.20 -15.61 -5.06
CA SER A 223 10.60 -15.56 -5.49
C SER A 223 11.51 -15.57 -4.27
N GLU A 224 12.71 -16.13 -4.40
CA GLU A 224 13.68 -16.20 -3.32
C GLU A 224 15.00 -15.56 -3.72
N ARG A 225 15.69 -15.01 -2.72
CA ARG A 225 17.01 -14.39 -2.85
C ARG A 225 17.90 -14.87 -1.73
N ARG A 226 19.06 -15.42 -2.08
CA ARG A 226 20.10 -15.77 -1.14
C ARG A 226 20.94 -14.55 -0.79
N LEU A 227 21.16 -14.33 0.50
CA LEU A 227 22.01 -13.27 1.03
C LEU A 227 23.08 -13.87 1.96
N LEU A 228 24.24 -13.22 2.04
CA LEU A 228 25.27 -13.53 3.02
C LEU A 228 25.17 -12.53 4.17
N ILE A 229 24.74 -12.99 5.34
CA ILE A 229 24.59 -12.16 6.55
C ILE A 229 25.55 -12.69 7.60
N ASP A 230 26.48 -11.86 8.04
CA ASP A 230 27.53 -12.22 9.01
C ASP A 230 28.30 -13.51 8.63
N GLY A 231 28.58 -13.67 7.32
CA GLY A 231 29.29 -14.85 6.79
C GLY A 231 28.43 -16.11 6.64
N VAL A 232 27.13 -16.06 6.94
CA VAL A 232 26.20 -17.18 6.81
C VAL A 232 25.22 -16.94 5.66
N GLU A 233 25.15 -17.89 4.72
CA GLU A 233 24.15 -17.86 3.65
C GLU A 233 22.75 -18.09 4.21
N GLN A 234 21.81 -17.24 3.81
CA GLN A 234 20.41 -17.31 4.21
C GLN A 234 19.49 -17.01 3.03
N ASP A 235 18.45 -17.82 2.88
CA ASP A 235 17.42 -17.63 1.86
C ASP A 235 16.27 -16.75 2.38
N PHE A 236 15.96 -15.71 1.61
CA PHE A 236 14.87 -14.77 1.87
C PHE A 236 13.83 -14.87 0.77
N LYS A 237 12.56 -14.75 1.15
CA LYS A 237 11.48 -14.54 0.20
C LYS A 237 11.48 -13.07 -0.23
N LEU A 238 11.12 -12.85 -1.48
CA LEU A 238 11.07 -11.55 -2.10
C LEU A 238 9.66 -11.26 -2.62
N ASP A 239 9.16 -10.07 -2.32
CA ASP A 239 8.06 -9.45 -3.06
C ASP A 239 8.46 -8.08 -3.61
N LEU A 240 7.87 -7.70 -4.74
CA LEU A 240 8.04 -6.39 -5.36
C LEU A 240 6.83 -5.49 -5.04
N ARG A 241 7.11 -4.21 -4.79
CA ARG A 241 6.13 -3.18 -4.46
C ARG A 241 6.32 -2.00 -5.40
N ASN A 242 5.28 -1.75 -6.19
CA ASN A 242 5.17 -0.56 -7.03
C ASN A 242 4.46 0.53 -6.24
N TYR A 243 5.13 1.66 -6.06
CA TYR A 243 4.54 2.90 -5.57
C TYR A 243 4.05 3.67 -6.80
N VAL A 244 2.76 3.96 -6.83
CA VAL A 244 2.09 4.50 -8.03
C VAL A 244 1.41 5.82 -7.73
N TYR A 245 1.51 6.74 -8.69
CA TYR A 245 0.78 8.00 -8.66
C TYR A 245 0.21 8.29 -10.04
N ARG A 246 -1.11 8.52 -10.12
CA ARG A 246 -1.85 8.81 -11.37
C ARG A 246 -1.52 7.83 -12.52
N GLY A 247 -1.45 6.54 -12.21
CA GLY A 247 -1.17 5.48 -13.19
C GLY A 247 0.31 5.31 -13.56
N ALA A 248 1.22 6.13 -13.03
CA ALA A 248 2.65 5.99 -13.24
C ALA A 248 3.33 5.34 -12.03
N VAL A 249 4.22 4.37 -12.27
CA VAL A 249 5.09 3.80 -11.24
C VAL A 249 6.21 4.81 -10.94
N GLN A 250 6.26 5.31 -9.71
CA GLN A 250 7.28 6.25 -9.25
C GLN A 250 8.49 5.53 -8.65
N LEU A 251 8.26 4.44 -7.91
CA LEU A 251 9.29 3.64 -7.27
C LEU A 251 8.91 2.16 -7.33
N VAL A 252 9.90 1.31 -7.63
CA VAL A 252 9.83 -0.13 -7.39
C VAL A 252 10.77 -0.45 -6.22
N SER A 253 10.23 -1.07 -5.18
CA SER A 253 11.01 -1.53 -4.03
C SER A 253 10.76 -3.02 -3.80
N ALA A 254 11.78 -3.75 -3.37
CA ALA A 254 11.64 -5.13 -2.95
C ALA A 254 11.49 -5.18 -1.43
N ARG A 255 10.80 -6.21 -0.93
CA ARG A 255 10.83 -6.58 0.48
C ARG A 255 11.38 -7.98 0.63
N LEU A 256 12.43 -8.10 1.45
CA LEU A 256 13.06 -9.35 1.81
C LEU A 256 12.54 -9.78 3.18
N TYR A 257 12.07 -11.02 3.28
CA TYR A 257 11.51 -11.53 4.54
C TYR A 257 11.68 -13.03 4.68
N ARG A 258 11.62 -13.50 5.92
CA ARG A 258 11.57 -14.93 6.27
C ARG A 258 10.27 -15.25 6.99
N GLY A 259 9.81 -16.50 6.89
CA GLY A 259 8.55 -16.94 7.50
C GLY A 259 7.37 -16.96 6.53
N GLN A 260 6.14 -16.96 7.06
CA GLN A 260 4.92 -17.11 6.26
C GLN A 260 4.41 -15.80 5.66
N THR A 261 4.55 -14.70 6.40
CA THR A 261 4.08 -13.37 6.00
C THR A 261 5.25 -12.39 5.93
N THR A 262 5.12 -11.37 5.09
CA THR A 262 6.12 -10.30 5.02
C THR A 262 6.27 -9.61 6.37
N ASN A 263 7.52 -9.41 6.80
CA ASN A 263 7.85 -8.73 8.06
C ASN A 263 9.20 -8.02 7.92
N PHE A 264 9.45 -7.07 8.81
CA PHE A 264 10.68 -6.27 8.85
C PHE A 264 11.56 -6.57 10.07
N ARG A 265 11.30 -7.69 10.76
CA ARG A 265 11.92 -7.98 12.08
C ARG A 265 13.06 -8.99 12.03
N THR A 266 13.34 -9.56 10.86
CA THR A 266 14.39 -10.55 10.70
C THR A 266 15.68 -9.87 10.26
N PRO A 267 16.85 -10.17 10.88
CA PRO A 267 18.14 -9.70 10.38
C PRO A 267 18.32 -10.04 8.89
N GLY A 268 18.75 -9.06 8.08
CA GLY A 268 18.83 -9.18 6.62
C GLY A 268 17.50 -9.07 5.87
N GLY A 269 16.37 -9.08 6.58
CA GLY A 269 15.06 -8.71 6.05
C GLY A 269 14.85 -7.20 6.08
N GLY A 270 13.95 -6.68 5.24
CA GLY A 270 13.86 -5.24 5.06
C GLY A 270 13.36 -4.83 3.68
N PHE A 271 13.39 -3.51 3.46
CA PHE A 271 13.36 -2.98 2.10
C PHE A 271 14.69 -3.27 1.39
N ALA A 272 14.61 -3.53 0.09
CA ALA A 272 15.75 -3.71 -0.78
C ALA A 272 15.55 -2.93 -2.08
N ALA A 273 16.62 -2.30 -2.57
CA ALA A 273 16.59 -1.56 -3.82
C ALA A 273 16.39 -2.51 -5.01
N VAL A 274 15.62 -2.05 -6.00
CA VAL A 274 15.41 -2.76 -7.26
C VAL A 274 16.12 -2.01 -8.36
N LEU A 275 17.04 -2.67 -9.04
CA LEU A 275 17.78 -2.13 -10.16
C LEU A 275 17.27 -2.80 -11.44
N ALA A 276 16.68 -2.01 -12.33
CA ALA A 276 16.32 -2.48 -13.66
C ALA A 276 17.59 -2.66 -14.47
N VAL A 277 17.86 -3.90 -14.90
CA VAL A 277 18.94 -4.21 -15.83
C VAL A 277 18.37 -4.34 -17.25
N PRO A 278 19.02 -3.79 -18.28
CA PRO A 278 18.61 -4.02 -19.67
C PRO A 278 18.60 -5.53 -19.94
N GLY A 279 17.45 -6.08 -20.30
CA GLY A 279 17.37 -7.47 -20.71
C GLY A 279 18.08 -7.66 -22.05
N GLN A 280 18.89 -8.71 -22.19
CA GLN A 280 19.16 -9.23 -23.53
C GLN A 280 17.82 -9.66 -24.15
N PRO A 281 17.51 -9.29 -25.40
CA PRO A 281 16.34 -9.83 -26.09
C PRO A 281 16.46 -11.36 -26.04
N GLY A 282 15.47 -12.01 -25.42
CA GLY A 282 15.52 -13.42 -25.08
C GLY A 282 15.90 -14.27 -26.28
N GLY A 283 17.08 -14.87 -26.22
CA GLY A 283 17.41 -16.03 -27.05
C GLY A 283 16.40 -17.13 -26.71
N ALA A 284 15.75 -17.65 -27.74
CA ALA A 284 14.78 -18.73 -27.63
C ALA A 284 15.28 -19.82 -26.68
N HIS A 285 14.50 -20.11 -25.64
CA HIS A 285 14.71 -21.29 -24.81
C HIS A 285 14.72 -22.53 -25.73
N ARG A 286 15.91 -23.04 -26.02
CA ARG A 286 16.08 -24.40 -26.54
C ARG A 286 16.07 -25.36 -25.35
N ARG A 287 14.91 -26.01 -25.23
CA ARG A 287 14.60 -27.32 -24.61
C ARG A 287 15.05 -27.56 -23.17
#